data_AF-A0A2E4CSW4-F1
#
_entry.id   AF-A0A2E4CSW4-F1
#
_cell.length_a   1.000
_cell.length_b   1.000
_cell.length_c   1.000
_cell.angle_alpha   90.00
_cell.angle_beta   90.00
_cell.angle_gamma   90.00
#
_symmetry.space_group_name_H-M   'P 1'
#
loop_
_entity.id
_entity.type
_entity.pdbx_description
1 polymer ?
#
loop_
_entity_poly.entity_id
_entity_poly.type
_entity_poly.pdbx_seq_one_letter_code
_entity_poly.pdbx_strand_id
1 'polypeptide(L)'
;MPGFAGTYNRAGWGLRKSDGFNGWSARGAFFRSGGSPVFDGHVAIGSYLYHPDIRGADSENQGWGLGPTGWLQNNRWYSIEQQVRLNTPGKSDGALRAWIDGKLVLDRDGMRFRDTPELRVENAWFNVYHGGVAPAPAEMTLYIDNVVVSTEYIGPMVSPQ
;
A
#
# COMPACT_ATOMS: atom_id res chain seq x y z
N MET A 1 -3.73 -4.78 -3.43
CA MET A 1 -4.74 -3.99 -2.71
C MET A 1 -4.63 -2.55 -3.20
N PRO A 2 -5.70 -1.75 -3.18
CA PRO A 2 -5.64 -0.35 -3.63
C PRO A 2 -4.59 0.48 -2.89
N GLY A 3 -4.18 1.61 -3.48
CA GLY A 3 -3.36 2.62 -2.84
C GLY A 3 -3.06 3.77 -3.79
N PHE A 4 -2.06 4.61 -3.50
CA PHE A 4 -1.81 5.84 -4.26
C PHE A 4 -0.64 5.71 -5.22
N ALA A 5 -0.68 6.47 -6.32
CA ALA A 5 0.41 6.52 -7.27
C ALA A 5 0.49 7.85 -8.03
N GLY A 6 1.66 8.11 -8.57
CA GLY A 6 1.92 9.10 -9.61
C GLY A 6 2.80 8.46 -10.67
N THR A 7 2.20 7.72 -11.61
CA THR A 7 2.95 6.91 -12.58
C THR A 7 3.17 7.66 -13.88
N TYR A 8 2.24 8.53 -14.27
CA TYR A 8 2.26 9.27 -15.53
C TYR A 8 2.48 8.34 -16.74
N ASN A 9 2.05 7.09 -16.63
CA ASN A 9 2.32 5.99 -17.57
C ASN A 9 3.82 5.78 -17.93
N ARG A 10 4.74 6.21 -17.05
CA ARG A 10 6.19 6.16 -17.27
C ARG A 10 6.87 5.12 -16.38
N ALA A 11 6.66 5.16 -15.07
CA ALA A 11 7.27 4.23 -14.12
C ALA A 11 6.41 4.00 -12.87
N GLY A 12 6.94 3.25 -11.90
CA GLY A 12 6.25 2.98 -10.64
C GLY A 12 5.34 1.75 -10.66
N TRP A 13 5.52 0.85 -11.64
CA TRP A 13 4.75 -0.39 -11.79
C TRP A 13 5.39 -1.35 -12.77
N GLY A 14 5.05 -2.64 -12.69
CA GLY A 14 5.41 -3.63 -13.71
C GLY A 14 6.93 -3.71 -13.97
N LEU A 15 7.71 -3.66 -12.89
CA LEU A 15 9.19 -3.63 -12.91
C LEU A 15 9.82 -2.35 -13.50
N ARG A 16 9.04 -1.32 -13.84
CA ARG A 16 9.56 -0.01 -14.24
C ARG A 16 10.00 0.77 -13.01
N LYS A 17 11.31 0.77 -12.76
CA LYS A 17 11.94 1.42 -11.61
C LYS A 17 11.62 2.91 -11.53
N SER A 18 11.37 3.36 -10.31
CA SER A 18 11.30 4.78 -9.99
C SER A 18 12.71 5.38 -9.89
N ASP A 19 12.92 6.56 -10.47
CA ASP A 19 14.20 7.28 -10.41
C ASP A 19 14.10 8.67 -9.76
N GLY A 20 12.88 9.09 -9.39
CA GLY A 20 12.58 10.40 -8.80
C GLY A 20 11.97 11.40 -9.79
N PHE A 21 12.04 11.12 -11.09
CA PHE A 21 11.56 11.98 -12.19
C PHE A 21 10.52 11.29 -13.08
N ASN A 22 10.45 9.96 -13.04
CA ASN A 22 9.64 9.16 -13.95
C ASN A 22 8.34 8.59 -13.35
N GLY A 23 8.20 8.51 -12.04
CA GLY A 23 6.97 8.07 -11.37
C GLY A 23 7.22 7.23 -10.12
N TRP A 24 6.17 6.98 -9.34
CA TRP A 24 6.20 6.22 -8.09
C TRP A 24 4.84 5.56 -7.82
N SER A 25 4.82 4.54 -6.96
CA SER A 25 3.58 4.02 -6.40
C SER A 25 3.75 3.49 -4.98
N ALA A 26 2.69 3.63 -4.19
CA ALA A 26 2.56 3.06 -2.86
C ALA A 26 1.18 2.40 -2.76
N ARG A 27 1.10 1.18 -3.31
CA ARG A 27 -0.13 0.37 -3.27
C ARG A 27 -0.15 -0.47 -2.01
N GLY A 28 -1.35 -0.87 -1.58
CA GLY A 28 -1.49 -1.96 -0.63
C GLY A 28 -1.14 -3.32 -1.27
N ALA A 29 -0.78 -4.29 -0.45
CA ALA A 29 -0.41 -5.64 -0.86
C ALA A 29 -1.06 -6.70 0.03
N PHE A 30 -1.35 -7.86 -0.58
CA PHE A 30 -1.65 -9.10 0.12
C PHE A 30 -0.45 -10.02 -0.05
N PHE A 31 0.00 -10.65 1.03
CA PHE A 31 1.13 -11.56 1.05
C PHE A 31 0.69 -12.96 1.47
N ARG A 32 1.43 -13.97 1.00
CA ARG A 32 1.18 -15.36 1.40
C ARG A 32 1.49 -15.53 2.89
N SER A 33 0.57 -16.12 3.65
CA SER A 33 0.93 -16.76 4.92
C SER A 33 1.86 -17.94 4.56
N GLY A 34 3.03 -18.05 5.18
CA GLY A 34 4.06 -19.04 4.84
C GLY A 34 3.69 -20.50 5.11
N GLY A 35 2.41 -20.88 5.05
CA GLY A 35 1.92 -22.23 5.28
C GLY A 35 1.91 -22.67 6.74
N SER A 36 2.13 -21.76 7.69
CA SER A 36 2.00 -22.07 9.12
C SER A 36 0.52 -22.22 9.50
N PRO A 37 0.11 -23.34 10.14
CA PRO A 37 -1.27 -23.54 10.60
C PRO A 37 -1.77 -22.44 11.54
N VAL A 38 -0.87 -21.75 12.24
CA VAL A 38 -1.20 -20.62 13.13
C VAL A 38 -1.85 -19.46 12.37
N PHE A 39 -1.58 -19.34 11.06
CA PHE A 39 -2.14 -18.30 10.20
C PHE A 39 -3.19 -18.87 9.22
N ASP A 40 -3.72 -20.06 9.48
CA ASP A 40 -4.82 -20.60 8.69
C ASP A 40 -6.02 -19.65 8.77
N GLY A 41 -6.63 -19.41 7.60
CA GLY A 41 -7.70 -18.42 7.47
C GLY A 41 -7.26 -16.96 7.65
N HIS A 42 -5.95 -16.66 7.64
CA HIS A 42 -5.43 -15.29 7.68
C HIS A 42 -4.63 -14.92 6.43
N VAL A 43 -4.63 -13.63 6.10
CA VAL A 43 -3.89 -13.04 5.00
C VAL A 43 -2.96 -11.97 5.55
N ALA A 44 -1.66 -12.08 5.27
CA ALA A 44 -0.71 -11.01 5.59
C ALA A 44 -0.94 -9.83 4.65
N ILE A 45 -0.80 -8.61 5.17
CA ILE A 45 -0.93 -7.40 4.37
C ILE A 45 0.26 -6.47 4.54
N GLY A 46 0.41 -5.57 3.56
CA GLY A 46 1.45 -4.58 3.58
C GLY A 46 1.30 -3.57 2.46
N SER A 47 2.42 -2.96 2.10
CA SER A 47 2.54 -2.09 0.94
C SER A 47 3.48 -2.70 -0.10
N TYR A 48 3.15 -2.48 -1.37
CA TYR A 48 4.01 -2.76 -2.51
C TYR A 48 4.43 -1.46 -3.15
N LEU A 49 5.73 -1.17 -3.08
CA LEU A 49 6.27 0.16 -3.27
C LEU A 49 7.20 0.23 -4.49
N TYR A 50 7.11 1.35 -5.18
CA TYR A 50 8.09 1.81 -6.14
C TYR A 50 8.52 3.21 -5.73
N HIS A 51 9.79 3.35 -5.35
CA HIS A 51 10.39 4.62 -5.00
C HIS A 51 11.90 4.62 -5.33
N PRO A 52 12.53 5.80 -5.47
CA PRO A 52 13.89 5.92 -6.03
C PRO A 52 15.01 5.34 -5.19
N ASP A 53 14.77 5.10 -3.90
CA ASP A 53 15.82 4.68 -2.95
C ASP A 53 15.97 3.14 -2.86
N ILE A 54 15.17 2.38 -3.63
CA ILE A 54 15.28 0.93 -3.71
C ILE A 54 16.59 0.55 -4.42
N ARG A 55 17.47 -0.19 -3.72
CA ARG A 55 18.74 -0.67 -4.27
C ARG A 55 18.64 -2.15 -4.66
N GLY A 56 19.14 -2.49 -5.84
CA GLY A 56 19.26 -3.88 -6.29
C GLY A 56 17.96 -4.59 -6.71
N ALA A 57 16.80 -3.94 -6.56
CA ALA A 57 15.49 -4.46 -6.98
C ALA A 57 14.68 -3.40 -7.76
N ASP A 58 13.53 -3.77 -8.31
CA ASP A 58 12.61 -2.84 -8.98
C ASP A 58 11.54 -2.26 -8.06
N SER A 59 11.23 -2.99 -6.98
CA SER A 59 10.11 -2.74 -6.07
C SER A 59 10.43 -3.26 -4.67
N GLU A 60 9.74 -2.74 -3.66
CA GLU A 60 9.87 -3.17 -2.27
C GLU A 60 8.52 -3.70 -1.76
N ASN A 61 8.56 -4.82 -1.04
CA ASN A 61 7.43 -5.27 -0.21
C ASN A 61 7.68 -4.82 1.22
N GLN A 62 6.79 -3.99 1.77
CA GLN A 62 6.83 -3.52 3.14
C GLN A 62 5.67 -4.16 3.91
N GLY A 63 5.97 -5.05 4.87
CA GLY A 63 4.94 -5.57 5.78
C GLY A 63 4.37 -4.49 6.69
N TRP A 64 3.10 -4.59 7.03
CA TRP A 64 2.50 -3.83 8.13
C TRP A 64 2.65 -4.64 9.42
N GLY A 65 3.00 -4.00 10.53
CA GLY A 65 3.35 -4.75 11.74
C GLY A 65 3.76 -3.92 12.95
N LEU A 66 3.63 -2.59 12.89
CA LEU A 66 3.64 -1.78 14.10
C LEU A 66 2.35 -2.12 14.89
N GLY A 67 2.44 -2.63 16.11
CA GLY A 67 1.25 -3.04 16.88
C GLY A 67 0.82 -4.51 16.67
N PRO A 68 -0.44 -4.88 17.00
CA PRO A 68 -0.78 -6.28 17.29
C PRO A 68 -0.72 -7.22 16.10
N THR A 69 -1.06 -6.83 14.86
CA THR A 69 -0.84 -7.70 13.68
C THR A 69 -0.83 -6.91 12.36
N GLY A 70 -0.13 -7.44 11.35
CA GLY A 70 -0.32 -7.14 9.92
C GLY A 70 -1.10 -8.23 9.18
N TRP A 71 -2.07 -8.82 9.86
CA TRP A 71 -2.78 -10.02 9.43
C TRP A 71 -4.29 -9.80 9.48
N LEU A 72 -4.98 -10.17 8.40
CA LEU A 72 -6.44 -10.12 8.31
C LEU A 72 -7.00 -11.53 8.35
N GLN A 73 -7.88 -11.82 9.31
CA GLN A 73 -8.73 -13.00 9.29
C GLN A 73 -9.76 -12.92 8.15
N ASN A 74 -9.94 -14.01 7.41
CA ASN A 74 -10.95 -14.15 6.38
C ASN A 74 -12.38 -13.98 6.93
N ASN A 75 -13.32 -13.55 6.07
CA ASN A 75 -14.73 -13.37 6.39
C ASN A 75 -15.03 -12.35 7.52
N ARG A 76 -14.15 -11.36 7.68
CA ARG A 76 -14.33 -10.21 8.57
C ARG A 76 -14.11 -8.90 7.81
N TRP A 77 -14.95 -7.90 8.07
CA TRP A 77 -14.74 -6.54 7.60
C TRP A 77 -13.63 -5.85 8.41
N TYR A 78 -12.77 -5.11 7.72
CA TYR A 78 -11.74 -4.26 8.31
C TYR A 78 -11.87 -2.86 7.73
N SER A 79 -11.68 -1.84 8.57
CA SER A 79 -11.38 -0.50 8.08
C SER A 79 -9.89 -0.44 7.77
N ILE A 80 -9.54 -0.23 6.51
CA ILE A 80 -8.16 -0.08 6.06
C ILE A 80 -7.96 1.36 5.57
N GLU A 81 -7.01 2.06 6.17
CA GLU A 81 -6.64 3.41 5.75
C GLU A 81 -5.15 3.46 5.42
N GLN A 82 -4.81 4.14 4.33
CA GLN A 82 -3.44 4.33 3.87
C GLN A 82 -3.22 5.82 3.61
N GLN A 83 -2.10 6.36 4.05
CA GLN A 83 -1.72 7.75 3.82
C GLN A 83 -0.35 7.79 3.15
N VAL A 84 -0.24 8.63 2.11
CA VAL A 84 1.03 9.02 1.52
C VAL A 84 1.21 10.53 1.67
N ARG A 85 2.34 10.94 2.24
CA ARG A 85 2.83 12.31 2.18
C ARG A 85 4.03 12.34 1.25
N LEU A 86 3.90 13.06 0.13
CA LEU A 86 5.04 13.25 -0.77
C LEU A 86 6.09 14.12 -0.11
N ASN A 87 7.35 13.79 -0.40
CA ASN A 87 8.48 14.56 0.03
C ASN A 87 8.58 15.90 -0.72
N THR A 88 9.29 16.84 -0.10
CA THR A 88 9.88 17.99 -0.79
C THR A 88 10.82 17.46 -1.88
N PRO A 89 10.75 17.93 -3.13
CA PRO A 89 11.65 17.50 -4.20
C PRO A 89 13.13 17.52 -3.76
N GLY A 90 13.82 16.39 -3.93
CA GLY A 90 15.24 16.22 -3.58
C GLY A 90 15.52 15.94 -2.11
N LYS A 91 14.50 15.87 -1.24
CA LYS A 91 14.64 15.55 0.19
C LYS A 91 13.95 14.24 0.54
N SER A 92 14.37 13.62 1.64
CA SER A 92 13.76 12.41 2.20
C SER A 92 12.92 12.79 3.43
N ASP A 93 11.82 13.52 3.23
CA ASP A 93 10.90 14.01 4.29
C ASP A 93 9.43 13.58 4.08
N GLY A 94 9.18 12.70 3.10
CA GLY A 94 7.89 12.08 2.87
C GLY A 94 7.54 11.02 3.91
N ALA A 95 6.29 10.55 3.87
CA ALA A 95 5.80 9.54 4.80
C ALA A 95 4.84 8.56 4.12
N LEU A 96 4.82 7.34 4.64
CA LEU A 96 3.84 6.31 4.33
C LEU A 96 3.31 5.75 5.65
N ARG A 97 1.98 5.80 5.82
CA ARG A 97 1.31 5.29 7.00
C ARG A 97 0.13 4.40 6.63
N ALA A 98 -0.20 3.46 7.51
CA ALA A 98 -1.37 2.62 7.34
C ALA A 98 -2.01 2.31 8.70
N TRP A 99 -3.33 2.14 8.69
CA TRP A 99 -4.14 1.77 9.85
C TRP A 99 -5.06 0.60 9.52
N ILE A 100 -5.27 -0.26 10.51
CA ILE A 100 -6.28 -1.32 10.51
C ILE A 100 -7.21 -1.08 11.70
N ASP A 101 -8.50 -0.90 11.44
CA ASP A 101 -9.51 -0.61 12.47
C ASP A 101 -9.09 0.55 13.38
N GLY A 102 -8.54 1.60 12.77
CA GLY A 102 -8.04 2.79 13.46
C GLY A 102 -6.70 2.65 14.20
N LYS A 103 -6.11 1.45 14.23
CA LYS A 103 -4.79 1.21 14.86
C LYS A 103 -3.68 1.39 13.85
N LEU A 104 -2.68 2.22 14.17
CA LEU A 104 -1.51 2.46 13.33
C LEU A 104 -0.69 1.17 13.19
N VAL A 105 -0.53 0.68 11.95
CA VAL A 105 0.21 -0.56 11.63
C VAL A 105 1.44 -0.37 10.77
N LEU A 106 1.60 0.82 10.18
CA LEU A 106 2.80 1.25 9.49
C LEU A 106 2.97 2.75 9.74
N ASP A 107 4.19 3.16 10.06
CA ASP A 107 4.62 4.55 10.18
C ASP A 107 6.06 4.64 9.69
N ARG A 108 6.20 5.02 8.42
CA ARG A 108 7.50 5.13 7.76
C ARG A 108 7.67 6.55 7.27
N ASP A 109 8.35 7.36 8.09
CA ASP A 109 8.87 8.66 7.69
C ASP A 109 10.16 8.52 6.88
N GLY A 110 10.68 9.64 6.39
CA GLY A 110 11.95 9.68 5.67
C GLY A 110 11.86 9.15 4.23
N MET A 111 10.66 9.03 3.68
CA MET A 111 10.48 8.49 2.34
C MET A 111 10.83 9.53 1.28
N ARG A 112 11.57 9.12 0.25
CA ARG A 112 11.73 9.88 -1.00
C ARG A 112 10.90 9.22 -2.08
N PHE A 113 9.95 9.95 -2.66
CA PHE A 113 9.11 9.53 -3.78
C PHE A 113 9.48 10.26 -5.08
N ARG A 114 9.95 11.52 -4.98
CA ARG A 114 10.19 12.40 -6.12
C ARG A 114 11.36 13.35 -5.92
N ASP A 115 11.94 13.79 -7.02
CA ASP A 115 12.94 14.87 -7.08
C ASP A 115 12.46 16.10 -7.83
N THR A 116 11.21 16.06 -8.30
CA THR A 116 10.66 17.08 -9.18
C THR A 116 9.21 17.41 -8.78
N PRO A 117 8.79 18.68 -8.82
CA PRO A 117 7.44 19.08 -8.38
C PRO A 117 6.31 18.60 -9.30
N GLU A 118 6.64 18.15 -10.52
CA GLU A 118 5.71 17.65 -11.53
C GLU A 118 5.12 16.30 -11.14
N LEU A 119 5.84 15.48 -10.38
CA LEU A 119 5.32 14.22 -9.84
C LEU A 119 4.47 14.49 -8.60
N ARG A 120 3.15 14.38 -8.73
CA ARG A 120 2.17 14.51 -7.65
C ARG A 120 1.46 13.18 -7.41
N VAL A 121 0.51 13.17 -6.48
CA VAL A 121 -0.49 12.07 -6.42
C VAL A 121 -1.41 12.27 -7.61
N GLU A 122 -1.40 11.32 -8.53
CA GLU A 122 -2.15 11.37 -9.78
C GLU A 122 -3.40 10.48 -9.69
N ASN A 123 -3.28 9.34 -9.00
CA ASN A 123 -4.30 8.30 -8.99
C ASN A 123 -4.48 7.66 -7.62
N ALA A 124 -5.74 7.43 -7.24
CA ALA A 124 -6.12 6.36 -6.33
C ALA A 124 -6.21 5.06 -7.15
N TRP A 125 -5.17 4.24 -7.09
CA TRP A 125 -5.02 3.06 -7.93
C TRP A 125 -5.77 1.86 -7.34
N PHE A 126 -6.99 1.65 -7.80
CA PHE A 126 -7.90 0.62 -7.31
C PHE A 126 -7.76 -0.72 -8.03
N ASN A 127 -6.54 -1.27 -8.09
CA ASN A 127 -6.30 -2.58 -8.69
C ASN A 127 -6.21 -3.69 -7.62
N VAL A 128 -6.98 -4.76 -7.84
CA VAL A 128 -6.88 -6.01 -7.08
C VAL A 128 -6.77 -7.16 -8.08
N TYR A 129 -5.73 -7.97 -7.93
CA TYR A 129 -5.50 -9.15 -8.74
C TYR A 129 -4.58 -10.12 -7.99
N HIS A 130 -4.63 -11.39 -8.37
CA HIS A 130 -3.74 -12.41 -7.84
C HIS A 130 -2.43 -12.45 -8.63
N GLY A 131 -1.30 -12.30 -7.93
CA GLY A 131 0.04 -12.57 -8.45
C GLY A 131 0.52 -11.62 -9.55
N GLY A 132 1.75 -11.83 -10.02
CA GLY A 132 2.28 -11.09 -11.18
C GLY A 132 1.75 -11.66 -12.49
N VAL A 133 2.20 -12.89 -12.81
CA VAL A 133 1.84 -13.59 -14.07
C VAL A 133 1.18 -14.95 -13.83
N ALA A 134 1.09 -15.40 -12.58
CA ALA A 134 0.54 -16.71 -12.23
C ALA A 134 -0.99 -16.64 -12.07
N PRO A 135 -1.74 -17.63 -12.58
CA PRO A 135 -3.19 -17.68 -12.40
C PRO A 135 -3.55 -17.85 -10.92
N ALA A 136 -4.76 -17.42 -10.57
CA ALA A 136 -5.32 -17.70 -9.24
C ALA A 136 -5.48 -19.21 -9.04
N PRO A 137 -5.09 -19.76 -7.87
CA PRO A 137 -5.15 -21.21 -7.63
C PRO A 137 -6.57 -21.73 -7.41
N ALA A 138 -7.52 -20.83 -7.14
CA ALA A 138 -8.93 -21.12 -6.94
C ALA A 138 -9.74 -19.84 -7.20
N GLU A 139 -11.07 -19.95 -7.18
CA GLU A 139 -11.94 -18.79 -7.07
C GLU A 139 -11.66 -18.05 -5.75
N MET A 140 -11.48 -16.74 -5.83
CA MET A 140 -11.20 -15.87 -4.69
C MET A 140 -12.13 -14.69 -4.72
N THR A 141 -12.73 -14.38 -3.57
CA THR A 141 -13.66 -13.25 -3.44
C THR A 141 -13.09 -12.21 -2.48
N LEU A 142 -13.22 -10.94 -2.85
CA LEU A 142 -12.93 -9.78 -2.01
C LEU A 142 -14.09 -8.79 -2.14
N TYR A 143 -14.55 -8.27 -0.99
CA TYR A 143 -15.51 -7.18 -0.94
C TYR A 143 -14.79 -5.91 -0.49
N ILE A 144 -15.11 -4.78 -1.14
CA ILE A 144 -14.67 -3.45 -0.72
C ILE A 144 -15.87 -2.53 -0.76
N ASP A 145 -16.05 -1.74 0.30
CA ASP A 145 -17.15 -0.79 0.44
C ASP A 145 -16.68 0.45 1.21
N ASN A 146 -17.47 1.54 1.16
CA ASN A 146 -17.22 2.81 1.85
C ASN A 146 -15.86 3.44 1.50
N VAL A 147 -15.54 3.49 0.20
CA VAL A 147 -14.28 4.07 -0.29
C VAL A 147 -14.32 5.59 -0.20
N VAL A 148 -13.37 6.17 0.50
CA VAL A 148 -13.17 7.62 0.63
C VAL A 148 -11.72 7.98 0.33
N VAL A 149 -11.49 9.13 -0.31
CA VAL A 149 -10.17 9.74 -0.49
C VAL A 149 -10.20 11.12 0.14
N SER A 150 -9.24 11.41 1.01
CA SER A 150 -9.15 12.66 1.77
C SER A 150 -7.70 13.13 1.88
N THR A 151 -7.51 14.40 2.20
CA THR A 151 -6.21 14.98 2.58
C THR A 151 -5.91 14.85 4.07
N GLU A 152 -6.89 14.39 4.85
CA GLU A 152 -6.82 14.22 6.31
C GLU A 152 -7.18 12.79 6.69
N TYR A 153 -6.75 12.37 7.89
CA TYR A 153 -7.11 11.06 8.45
C TYR A 153 -8.62 10.99 8.69
N ILE A 154 -9.25 9.89 8.29
CA ILE A 154 -10.71 9.69 8.40
C ILE A 154 -11.04 8.80 9.60
N GLY A 155 -10.36 7.66 9.71
CA GLY A 155 -10.62 6.64 10.69
C GLY A 155 -11.79 5.69 10.36
N PRO A 156 -12.01 4.68 11.21
CA PRO A 156 -13.10 3.73 11.02
C PRO A 156 -14.46 4.39 11.22
N MET A 157 -15.49 3.89 10.52
CA MET A 157 -16.87 4.27 10.81
C MET A 157 -17.19 3.91 12.27
N VAL A 158 -17.57 4.92 13.04
CA VAL A 158 -18.19 4.74 14.34
C VAL A 158 -19.69 4.55 14.13
N SER A 159 -20.23 3.41 14.54
CA SER A 159 -21.68 3.26 14.63
C SER A 159 -22.23 4.31 15.60
N PRO A 160 -23.33 5.00 15.27
CA PRO A 160 -24.06 5.80 16.25
C PRO A 160 -24.40 4.91 17.46
N GLN A 161 -24.15 5.42 18.67
CA GLN A 161 -24.62 4.79 19.92
C GLN A 161 -26.13 4.92 20.05
#